data_AF-A0A3N0BPD6-F1
#
_entry.id   AF-A0A3N0BPD6-F1
#
_cell.length_a   1.000
_cell.length_b   1.000
_cell.length_c   1.000
_cell.angle_alpha   90.00
_cell.angle_beta   90.00
_cell.angle_gamma   90.00
#
_symmetry.space_group_name_H-M   'P 1'
#
loop_
_entity.id
_entity.type
_entity.pdbx_description
1 polymer ?
#
loop_
_entity_poly.entity_id
_entity_poly.type
_entity_poly.pdbx_seq_one_letter_code
_entity_poly.pdbx_strand_id
1 'polypeptide(L)'
;MDSKKYRFRKMFFQCTNKKVIEANVRMTNAYQHREDAEQNIFDRAIRKEWEPKDKPVPVETVEGFYLVHESLFEEILKKHT
;
A
#
# COMPACT_ATOMS: atom_id res chain seq x y z
N MET A 1 2.20 -21.21 -28.41
CA MET A 1 2.19 -21.12 -26.94
C MET A 1 2.61 -19.72 -26.57
N ASP A 2 1.65 -18.81 -26.40
CA ASP A 2 1.99 -17.50 -25.85
C ASP A 2 2.39 -17.71 -24.40
N SER A 3 3.68 -17.60 -24.10
CA SER A 3 4.13 -17.43 -22.73
C SER A 3 3.45 -16.15 -22.23
N LYS A 4 2.35 -16.28 -21.47
CA LYS A 4 1.75 -15.15 -20.77
C LYS A 4 2.82 -14.64 -19.81
N LYS A 5 3.62 -13.68 -20.26
CA LYS A 5 4.71 -13.10 -19.50
C LYS A 5 4.06 -12.34 -18.35
N TYR A 6 4.01 -12.97 -17.19
CA TYR A 6 3.42 -12.39 -16.00
C TYR A 6 4.01 -11.01 -15.75
N ARG A 7 3.15 -10.00 -15.60
CA ARG A 7 3.57 -8.63 -15.37
C ARG A 7 3.53 -8.34 -13.88
N PHE A 8 4.70 -8.28 -13.26
CA PHE A 8 4.86 -7.75 -11.91
C PHE A 8 4.87 -6.23 -12.00
N ARG A 9 4.06 -5.56 -11.19
CA ARG A 9 4.05 -4.10 -11.10
C ARG A 9 4.47 -3.70 -9.71
N LYS A 10 5.55 -2.92 -9.61
CA LYS A 10 5.90 -2.28 -8.34
C LYS A 10 4.98 -1.09 -8.15
N MET A 11 4.29 -1.05 -7.01
CA MET A 11 3.42 0.04 -6.60
C MET A 11 3.79 0.43 -5.17
N PHE A 12 3.50 1.68 -4.80
CA PHE A 12 3.78 2.23 -3.49
C PHE A 12 2.47 2.45 -2.73
N PHE A 13 2.51 2.18 -1.44
CA PHE A 13 1.37 2.28 -0.54
C PHE A 13 1.75 3.06 0.70
N GLN A 14 0.78 3.80 1.22
CA GLN A 14 0.87 4.40 2.54
C GLN A 14 0.63 3.32 3.59
N CYS A 15 1.54 3.23 4.53
CA CYS A 15 1.52 2.24 5.59
C CYS A 15 1.53 2.93 6.95
N THR A 16 0.87 2.33 7.92
CA THR A 16 1.03 2.68 9.33
C THR A 16 1.71 1.49 10.01
N ASN A 17 2.79 1.72 10.75
CA ASN A 17 3.57 0.65 11.39
C ASN A 17 4.01 -0.45 10.39
N LYS A 18 4.44 -0.05 9.19
CA LYS A 18 4.87 -0.96 8.09
C LYS A 18 3.78 -1.90 7.56
N LYS A 19 2.50 -1.64 7.88
CA LYS A 19 1.35 -2.40 7.35
C LYS A 19 0.45 -1.47 6.54
N VAL A 20 -0.07 -1.98 5.43
CA VAL A 20 -1.20 -1.33 4.74
C VAL A 20 -2.38 -1.30 5.72
N ILE A 21 -3.11 -0.19 5.76
CA ILE A 21 -4.16 0.03 6.75
C ILE A 21 -5.31 -0.98 6.54
N GLU A 22 -5.28 -2.08 7.30
CA GLU A 22 -6.25 -3.20 7.22
C GLU A 22 -7.70 -2.76 7.43
N ALA A 23 -7.93 -1.78 8.32
CA ALA A 23 -9.27 -1.31 8.63
C ALA A 23 -9.95 -0.57 7.47
N ASN A 24 -9.20 -0.13 6.45
CA ASN A 24 -9.77 0.63 5.35
C ASN A 24 -9.09 0.35 3.99
N VAL A 25 -8.88 -0.94 3.70
CA VAL A 25 -8.34 -1.39 2.40
C VAL A 25 -9.13 -0.80 1.21
N ARG A 26 -10.44 -0.58 1.37
CA ARG A 26 -11.31 0.00 0.33
C ARG A 26 -10.95 1.44 -0.07
N MET A 27 -10.34 2.20 0.83
CA MET A 27 -9.88 3.57 0.56
C MET A 27 -8.35 3.65 0.46
N THR A 28 -7.68 2.52 0.29
CA THR A 28 -6.23 2.48 0.12
C THR A 28 -5.87 2.88 -1.32
N ASN A 29 -5.06 3.92 -1.44
CA ASN A 29 -4.51 4.35 -2.72
C ASN A 29 -3.23 3.57 -3.05
N ALA A 30 -3.08 3.19 -4.31
CA ALA A 30 -1.85 2.62 -4.85
C ALA A 30 -1.22 3.62 -5.81
N TYR A 31 0.07 3.90 -5.61
CA TYR A 31 0.82 4.90 -6.36
C TYR A 31 1.86 4.24 -7.26
N GLN A 32 2.03 4.73 -8.47
CA GLN A 32 3.06 4.24 -9.38
C GLN A 32 4.44 4.78 -9.00
N HIS A 33 4.50 6.02 -8.54
CA HIS A 33 5.71 6.70 -8.09
C HIS A 33 5.69 6.83 -6.57
N ARG A 34 6.88 6.77 -5.94
CA ARG A 34 7.00 6.87 -4.48
C ARG A 34 6.68 8.29 -4.03
N GLU A 35 7.14 9.26 -4.81
CA GLU A 35 7.03 10.68 -4.58
C GLU A 35 5.56 11.10 -4.48
N ASP A 36 4.67 10.52 -5.30
CA ASP A 36 3.23 10.78 -5.24
C ASP A 36 2.61 10.30 -3.91
N ALA A 37 3.06 9.15 -3.40
CA ALA A 37 2.60 8.62 -2.12
C ALA A 37 3.13 9.45 -0.95
N GLU A 38 4.39 9.89 -1.03
CA GLU A 38 5.04 10.75 -0.04
C GLU A 38 4.38 12.13 0.03
N GLN A 39 4.09 12.73 -1.13
CA GLN A 39 3.37 14.00 -1.21
C GLN A 39 2.00 13.89 -0.55
N ASN A 40 1.28 12.79 -0.78
CA ASN A 40 -0.03 12.60 -0.18
C ASN A 40 0.04 12.42 1.36
N ILE A 41 1.09 11.77 1.90
CA ILE A 41 1.34 11.74 3.35
C ILE A 41 1.64 13.15 3.87
N PHE A 42 2.48 13.91 3.17
CA PHE A 42 2.83 15.28 3.56
C PHE A 42 1.58 16.19 3.60
N ASP A 43 0.73 16.13 2.59
CA ASP A 43 -0.53 16.88 2.54
C ASP A 43 -1.51 16.48 3.66
N ARG A 44 -1.43 15.22 4.11
CA ARG A 44 -2.19 14.68 5.24
C ARG A 44 -1.57 14.96 6.61
N ALA A 45 -0.30 15.32 6.70
CA ALA A 45 0.42 15.51 7.97
C ALA A 45 -0.21 16.59 8.87
N ILE A 46 -1.15 17.38 8.34
CA ILE A 46 -2.02 18.27 9.12
C ILE A 46 -3.07 17.43 9.84
N ARG A 47 -2.91 17.29 11.16
CA ARG A 47 -3.89 16.71 12.08
C ARG A 47 -5.27 17.31 11.81
N LYS A 48 -6.25 16.45 11.54
CA LYS A 48 -7.62 16.88 11.25
C LYS A 48 -8.35 17.22 12.55
N GLU A 49 -9.29 18.17 12.49
CA GLU A 49 -9.98 18.66 13.70
C GLU A 49 -10.77 17.57 14.44
N TRP A 50 -11.20 16.52 13.73
CA TRP A 50 -11.94 15.39 14.28
C TRP A 50 -11.04 14.29 14.86
N GLU A 51 -9.71 14.40 14.77
CA GLU A 51 -8.80 13.37 15.30
C GLU A 51 -8.59 13.52 16.82
N PRO A 52 -8.56 12.41 17.58
CA PRO A 52 -8.37 12.45 19.03
C PRO A 52 -7.07 13.18 19.38
N LYS A 53 -7.16 14.26 20.18
CA LYS A 53 -6.02 15.16 20.49
C LYS A 53 -4.97 14.56 21.42
N ASP A 54 -5.39 13.54 22.17
CA ASP A 54 -4.64 12.81 23.20
C ASP A 54 -3.77 11.68 22.64
N LYS A 55 -4.00 11.25 21.40
CA LYS A 55 -3.22 10.19 20.76
C LYS A 55 -2.03 10.74 19.96
N PRO A 56 -0.90 10.02 19.91
CA PRO A 56 0.19 10.37 19.01
C PRO A 56 -0.28 10.29 17.56
N VAL A 57 0.23 11.19 16.71
CA VAL A 57 0.00 11.16 15.27
C VAL A 57 0.61 9.85 14.74
N PRO A 58 -0.14 9.03 13.97
CA PRO A 58 0.39 7.81 13.41
C PRO A 58 1.62 8.11 12.54
N VAL A 59 2.70 7.36 12.74
CA VAL A 59 3.87 7.44 11.84
C VAL A 59 3.50 6.69 10.57
N GLU A 60 3.23 7.46 9.51
CA GLU A 60 2.98 6.93 8.18
C GLU A 60 4.31 6.73 7.42
N THR A 61 4.45 5.62 6.70
CA THR A 61 5.59 5.32 5.83
C THR A 61 5.14 5.00 4.42
N VAL A 62 6.02 5.16 3.43
CA VAL A 62 5.77 4.72 2.05
C VAL A 62 6.55 3.45 1.75
N GLU A 63 5.81 2.37 1.56
CA GLU A 63 6.37 1.05 1.30
C GLU A 63 6.04 0.58 -0.12
N GLY A 64 6.99 -0.12 -0.75
CA GLY A 64 6.83 -0.67 -2.09
C GLY A 64 6.36 -2.12 -2.06
N PHE A 65 5.33 -2.44 -2.83
CA PHE A 65 4.79 -3.79 -2.99
C PHE A 65 4.82 -4.21 -4.46
N TYR A 66 5.12 -5.48 -4.70
CA TYR A 66 4.96 -6.07 -6.02
C TYR A 66 3.53 -6.62 -6.15
N LEU A 67 2.74 -5.99 -7.00
CA LEU A 67 1.43 -6.48 -7.38
C LEU A 67 1.57 -7.50 -8.50
N VAL A 68 0.78 -8.57 -8.39
CA VAL A 68 0.70 -9.67 -9.34
C VAL A 68 -0.73 -9.80 -9.85
N HIS A 69 -0.87 -10.39 -11.03
CA HIS A 69 -2.20 -10.73 -11.54
C HIS A 69 -2.86 -11.78 -10.64
N GLU A 70 -4.17 -11.68 -10.42
CA GLU A 70 -4.92 -12.58 -9.53
C GLU A 70 -4.74 -14.06 -9.88
N SER A 71 -4.63 -14.39 -11.17
CA SER A 71 -4.37 -15.78 -11.61
C SER A 71 -3.09 -16.39 -11.02
N LEU A 72 -2.13 -15.57 -10.56
CA LEU A 72 -0.90 -16.02 -9.91
C LEU A 72 -1.06 -16.24 -8.40
N PHE A 73 -2.15 -15.79 -7.80
CA PHE A 73 -2.34 -15.85 -6.36
C PHE A 73 -2.22 -17.29 -5.83
N GLU A 74 -2.95 -18.21 -6.47
CA GLU A 74 -2.90 -19.65 -6.17
C GLU A 74 -1.53 -20.27 -6.46
N GLU A 75 -0.86 -19.84 -7.52
CA GLU A 75 0.48 -20.35 -7.86
C GLU A 75 1.55 -19.93 -6.85
N ILE A 76 1.43 -18.73 -6.28
CA ILE A 76 2.35 -18.18 -5.28
C ILE A 76 2.14 -18.86 -3.92
N LEU A 77 0.88 -19.02 -3.49
CA LEU A 77 0.58 -19.64 -2.20
C LEU A 77 0.92 -21.13 -2.14
N LYS A 78 0.84 -21.86 -3.26
CA LYS A 78 1.25 -23.28 -3.34
C LYS A 78 2.68 -23.57 -2.89
N LYS A 79 3.59 -22.59 -2.88
CA LYS A 79 4.97 -22.77 -2.38
C LYS A 79 5.12 -22.53 -0.87
N HIS A 80 4.10 -21.99 -0.22
CA HIS A 80 4.11 -21.56 1.17
C HIS A 80 3.01 -22.23 2.01
N THR A 81 2.26 -23.17 1.42
CA THR A 81 1.25 -24.03 2.07
C THR A 81 1.68 -25.48 1.89
#